data_AF-A0AAW1B9Y4-F1
#
_entry.id   AF-A0AAW1B9Y4-F1
#
_cell.length_a   1.000
_cell.length_b   1.000
_cell.length_c   1.000
_cell.angle_alpha   90.00
_cell.angle_beta   90.00
_cell.angle_gamma   90.00
#
_symmetry.space_group_name_H-M   'P 1'
#
loop_
_entity.id
_entity.type
_entity.pdbx_description
1 polymer ?
#
loop_
_entity_poly.entity_id
_entity_poly.type
_entity_poly.pdbx_seq_one_letter_code
_entity_poly.pdbx_strand_id
1 'polypeptide(L)' 'MGQVLRRVALGKPDQILFRCVQSMPPKVEKAYNSCYSGGVFQLHQGDRLSLRIPRFNASFDISTHGTFLGVLRL' A
#
# COMPACT_ATOMS: atom_id res chain seq x y z
N MET A 1 0.80 -4.61 10.95
CA MET A 1 1.10 -3.46 10.06
C MET A 1 0.77 -3.87 8.64
N GLY A 2 0.74 -2.91 7.72
CA GLY A 2 0.41 -3.22 6.33
C GLY A 2 -0.14 -2.03 5.57
N GLN A 3 -0.30 -2.21 4.27
CA GLN A 3 -0.80 -1.20 3.37
C GLN A 3 -1.92 -1.74 2.48
N VAL A 4 -2.76 -0.84 2.04
CA VAL A 4 -3.89 -1.10 1.14
C VAL A 4 -3.73 -0.19 -0.06
N LEU A 5 -3.63 -0.77 -1.26
CA LEU A 5 -3.73 0.00 -2.50
C LEU A 5 -5.19 0.03 -2.94
N ARG A 6 -5.72 1.24 -3.11
CA ARG A 6 -7.10 1.48 -3.56
C ARG A 6 -7.11 2.15 -4.92
N ARG A 7 -8.08 1.78 -5.74
CA ARG A 7 -8.52 2.52 -6.91
C ARG A 7 -9.68 3.43 -6.50
N VAL A 8 -9.50 4.72 -6.74
CA VAL A 8 -10.49 5.78 -6.49
C VAL A 8 -10.96 6.30 -7.85
N ALA A 9 -12.25 6.23 -8.11
CA ALA A 9 -12.86 6.64 -9.37
C ALA A 9 -14.07 7.55 -9.09
N LEU A 10 -14.24 8.61 -9.88
CA LEU A 10 -15.33 9.57 -9.70
C LEU A 10 -16.70 8.87 -9.87
N GLY A 11 -17.61 9.08 -8.92
CA GLY A 11 -18.96 8.51 -8.96
C GLY A 11 -19.01 6.99 -8.73
N LYS A 12 -17.91 6.35 -8.33
CA LYS A 12 -17.85 4.92 -8.01
C LYS A 12 -17.28 4.71 -6.61
N PRO A 13 -17.68 3.63 -5.90
CA PRO A 13 -17.06 3.29 -4.63
C PRO A 13 -15.58 2.91 -4.82
N ASP A 14 -14.75 3.31 -3.85
CA ASP A 14 -13.35 2.93 -3.79
C ASP A 14 -13.19 1.41 -3.81
N GLN A 15 -12.35 0.90 -4.72
CA GLN A 15 -12.06 -0.53 -4.80
C GLN A 15 -10.66 -0.84 -4.26
N ILE A 16 -10.53 -1.90 -3.47
CA ILE A 16 -9.22 -2.39 -3.03
C ILE A 16 -8.63 -3.27 -4.12
N LEU A 17 -7.43 -2.91 -4.59
CA LEU A 17 -6.69 -3.70 -5.59
C LEU A 17 -5.90 -4.81 -4.91
N PHE A 18 -5.12 -4.46 -3.89
CA PHE A 18 -4.42 -5.44 -3.06
C PHE A 18 -4.21 -4.94 -1.63
N ARG A 19 -3.88 -5.88 -0.74
CA ARG A 19 -3.47 -5.63 0.64
C ARG A 19 -2.18 -6.37 0.92
N CYS A 20 -1.33 -5.79 1.74
CA CYS A 20 -0.21 -6.47 2.36
C CYS A 20 -0.37 -6.36 3.88
N VAL A 21 -0.20 -7.46 4.60
CA VAL A 21 -0.39 -7.52 6.06
C VAL A 21 0.80 -8.23 6.68
N GLN A 22 1.38 -7.63 7.72
CA GLN A 22 2.49 -8.20 8.48
C GLN A 22 2.17 -8.16 9.98
N SER A 23 2.37 -9.29 10.65
CA SER A 23 2.42 -9.37 12.10
C SER A 23 3.73 -8.73 12.57
N MET A 24 3.65 -7.80 13.53
CA MET A 24 4.85 -7.15 14.07
C MET A 24 5.21 -7.78 15.41
N PRO A 25 6.51 -7.99 15.68
CA PRO A 25 6.98 -8.30 17.03
C PRO A 25 6.51 -7.24 18.04
N PRO A 26 6.21 -7.63 19.30
CA PRO A 26 5.78 -6.68 20.34
C PRO A 26 6.90 -5.76 20.83
N LYS A 27 8.16 -6.21 20.68
CA LYS A 27 9.37 -5.45 21.03
C LYS A 27 9.70 -4.48 19.90
N VAL A 28 9.58 -3.18 20.16
CA VAL A 28 9.73 -2.11 19.16
C VAL A 28 11.12 -2.13 18.53
N GLU A 29 12.16 -2.39 19.31
CA GLU A 29 13.54 -2.51 18.87
C GLU A 29 13.81 -3.69 17.93
N LYS A 30 12.84 -4.59 17.76
CA LYS A 30 12.88 -5.72 16.82
C LYS A 30 11.80 -5.63 15.73
N ALA A 31 11.01 -4.56 15.72
CA ALA A 31 9.82 -4.45 14.89
C ALA A 31 10.13 -3.93 13.47
N TYR A 32 11.00 -4.62 12.74
CA TYR A 32 11.38 -4.29 11.36
C TYR A 32 10.87 -5.35 10.40
N ASN A 33 9.90 -5.00 9.57
CA ASN A 33 9.37 -5.86 8.52
C ASN A 33 9.08 -5.01 7.27
N SER A 34 9.53 -5.47 6.11
CA SER A 34 9.03 -4.96 4.83
C SER A 34 7.71 -5.66 4.46
N CYS A 35 6.90 -5.03 3.61
CA CYS A 35 5.65 -5.61 3.13
C CYS A 35 5.52 -5.30 1.64
N TYR A 36 5.84 -6.27 0.79
CA TYR A 36 5.75 -6.12 -0.66
C TYR A 36 4.50 -6.83 -1.22
N SER A 37 3.82 -6.19 -2.16
CA SER A 37 2.70 -6.78 -2.90
C SER A 37 2.58 -6.08 -4.25
N GLY A 38 2.09 -6.78 -5.27
CA GLY A 38 1.90 -6.27 -6.61
C GLY A 38 0.86 -7.10 -7.37
N GLY A 39 0.45 -6.62 -8.53
CA GLY A 39 -0.52 -7.30 -9.39
C GLY A 39 -0.80 -6.54 -10.67
N VAL A 40 -1.53 -7.19 -11.58
CA VAL A 40 -1.97 -6.61 -12.85
C VAL A 40 -3.45 -6.27 -12.73
N PHE A 41 -3.80 -5.01 -13.02
CA PHE A 41 -5.17 -4.52 -12.89
C PHE A 41 -5.51 -3.66 -14.11
N GLN A 42 -6.75 -3.77 -14.57
CA GLN A 42 -7.28 -2.86 -15.58
C GLN A 42 -7.63 -1.52 -14.92
N LEU A 43 -6.95 -0.46 -15.37
CA LEU A 43 -7.19 0.92 -14.97
C LEU A 43 -7.82 1.70 -16.13
N HIS A 44 -8.75 2.58 -15.81
CA HIS A 44 -9.39 3.47 -16.76
C HIS A 44 -8.82 4.88 -16.64
N GLN A 45 -8.95 5.66 -17.72
CA GLN A 45 -8.60 7.07 -17.68
C GLN A 45 -9.39 7.79 -16.59
N GLY A 46 -8.69 8.54 -15.74
CA GLY A 46 -9.29 9.24 -14.59
C GLY A 46 -9.27 8.46 -13.27
N ASP A 47 -8.91 7.17 -13.29
CA ASP A 47 -8.69 6.42 -12.05
C ASP A 47 -7.48 6.98 -11.28
N ARG A 48 -7.60 7.08 -9.96
CA ARG A 48 -6.51 7.46 -9.06
C ARG A 48 -6.13 6.27 -8.18
N LEU A 49 -4.83 6.03 -8.04
CA LEU A 49 -4.31 5.04 -7.10
C LEU A 49 -3.99 5.71 -5.76
N SER A 50 -4.48 5.15 -4.67
CA SER A 50 -4.26 5.62 -3.30
C SER A 50 -3.67 4.49 -2.46
N LEU A 51 -2.38 4.60 -2.12
CA LEU A 51 -1.72 3.70 -1.16
C LEU A 51 -1.92 4.25 0.26
N ARG A 52 -2.47 3.45 1.18
CA ARG A 52 -2.73 3.86 2.56
C ARG A 52 -2.24 2.83 3.56
N ILE A 53 -1.65 3.29 4.65
CA ILE A 53 -1.43 2.49 5.86
C ILE A 53 -2.63 2.76 6.80
N PRO A 54 -3.53 1.80 7.04
CA PRO A 54 -4.76 2.02 7.82
C PRO A 54 -4.49 2.02 9.33
N ARG A 55 -3.60 2.91 9.78
CA ARG A 55 -3.23 3.10 11.18
C ARG A 55 -2.85 4.55 11.40
N PHE A 56 -3.51 5.19 12.37
CA PHE A 56 -3.16 6.55 12.79
C PHE A 56 -1.72 6.58 13.32
N ASN A 57 -0.94 7.60 12.94
CA ASN A 57 0.47 7.77 13.30
C ASN A 57 1.32 6.49 13.11
N ALA A 58 1.14 5.81 11.97
CA ALA A 58 1.97 4.67 11.62
C ALA A 58 3.46 5.04 11.60
N SER A 59 4.30 4.28 12.31
CA SER A 59 5.75 4.32 12.17
C SER A 59 6.19 3.41 11.03
N PHE A 60 6.93 3.96 10.06
CA PHE A 60 7.49 3.23 8.93
C PHE A 60 8.71 3.98 8.39
N ASP A 61 9.61 3.23 7.74
CA ASP A 61 10.78 3.80 7.08
C ASP A 61 10.37 4.50 5.77
N ILE A 62 10.84 5.72 5.54
CA ILE A 62 10.60 6.50 4.32
C ILE A 62 11.80 6.49 3.37
N SER A 63 12.81 5.66 3.64
CA SER A 63 13.92 5.45 2.71
C SER A 63 13.42 4.95 1.36
N THR A 64 14.04 5.42 0.28
CA THR A 64 13.61 5.14 -1.10
C THR A 64 13.71 3.67 -1.49
N HIS A 65 14.61 2.92 -0.86
CA HIS A 65 14.79 1.49 -1.07
C HIS A 65 13.88 0.64 -0.18
N GLY A 66 13.42 1.18 0.97
CA GLY A 66 12.50 0.51 1.87
C GLY A 66 11.02 0.71 1.53
N THR A 67 10.65 1.92 1.09
CA THR A 67 9.26 2.31 0.80
C THR A 67 9.15 2.96 -0.58
N PHE A 68 8.48 2.27 -1.50
CA PHE A 68 8.31 2.71 -2.88
C PHE A 68 6.96 2.26 -3.47
N LEU A 69 6.56 2.89 -4.57
CA LEU A 69 5.40 2.49 -5.37
C LEU A 69 5.77 2.58 -6.86
N GLY A 70 5.52 1.50 -7.61
CA GLY A 70 5.77 1.44 -9.04
C GLY A 70 4.49 1.13 -9.83
N VAL A 71 4.40 1.66 -11.04
CA VAL A 71 3.33 1.38 -12.00
C VAL A 71 3.97 1.17 -13.37
N LEU A 72 3.61 0.08 -14.05
CA LEU A 72 4.07 -0.25 -15.39
C LEU A 72 2.86 -0.52 -16.29
N ARG A 73 2.84 0.09 -17.48
CA ARG A 73 1.83 -0.19 -18.50
C ARG A 73 2.30 -1.38 -19.34
N LEU A 74 1.45 -2.42 -19.42
CA LEU A 74 1.63 -3.58 -20.28
C LEU A 74 1.14 -3.30 -21.71
#